data_AF-A0A7J8I9V0-F1
#
_entry.id   AF-A0A7J8I9V0-F1
#
_cell.length_a   1.000
_cell.length_b   1.000
_cell.length_c   1.000
_cell.angle_alpha   90.00
_cell.angle_beta   90.00
_cell.angle_gamma   90.00
#
_symmetry.space_group_name_H-M   'P 1'
#
loop_
_entity.id
_entity.type
_entity.pdbx_description
1 polymer ?
#
loop_
_entity_poly.entity_id
_entity_poly.type
_entity_poly.pdbx_seq_one_letter_code
_entity_poly.pdbx_strand_id
1 'polypeptide(L)'
;MEKREATMSSWSPERNQSPRGLDPHFSRTLFLLLLIVAPLAQGVTPDPEACQVFQSDNGSSINCHPPAKVPQYFPADTIYLSVEFFNLTQLPPDTLQGIPNLQELHLSSNGLESLSANFLLPVPQLKVLDLTHNALTRLPPGLFWGSAALHTLVLKENQLEVLETLWLHGLKALRHLDLSGNHLRTLPPGLLANFTDLRILDLGNNQLETLPPDLLRGPVKLERLHLEGNRLRVLEEGLLVPQPNLRYLFLNDNQLTMVAASAFRGLKQLDMLDLSNNSLTSVPKGLWTSLGQPGAARDMKDGFDISGNPWICDQNLDDLYQWLVDNKDKMFFRNNTCCTEPTAMKGQTLLAAAMSHVKPTAGVEMGGNSLAEHCTPLGN
;
A
#
# COMPACT_ATOMS: atom_id res chain seq x y z
N MET A 1 -37.68 8.07 -23.50
CA MET A 1 -36.89 7.39 -24.56
C MET A 1 -35.77 8.33 -24.95
N GLU A 2 -34.49 8.10 -24.72
CA GLU A 2 -33.72 7.13 -23.94
C GLU A 2 -32.31 7.73 -23.90
N LYS A 3 -31.75 7.92 -22.70
CA LYS A 3 -30.36 8.38 -22.50
C LYS A 3 -29.42 7.21 -22.85
N ARG A 4 -28.30 7.49 -23.50
CA ARG A 4 -27.18 6.54 -23.60
C ARG A 4 -25.91 7.19 -23.06
N GLU A 5 -25.46 6.60 -21.97
CA GLU A 5 -24.16 6.79 -21.32
C GLU A 5 -23.05 6.26 -22.23
N ALA A 6 -21.91 6.95 -22.26
CA ALA A 6 -20.70 6.46 -22.92
C ALA A 6 -19.63 6.24 -21.86
N THR A 7 -19.52 5.00 -21.40
CA THR A 7 -18.38 4.43 -20.68
C THR A 7 -17.21 4.26 -21.65
N MET A 8 -16.03 4.82 -21.32
CA MET A 8 -14.80 4.63 -22.12
C MET A 8 -13.85 3.64 -21.44
N SER A 9 -13.70 2.50 -22.12
CA SER A 9 -12.70 1.46 -21.90
C SER A 9 -11.77 1.37 -23.12
N SER A 10 -10.45 1.39 -22.93
CA SER A 10 -9.42 0.66 -23.73
C SER A 10 -8.02 1.08 -23.22
N TRP A 11 -7.29 0.26 -22.46
CA TRP A 11 -6.42 -0.87 -22.83
C TRP A 11 -5.05 -0.51 -23.45
N SER A 12 -4.02 -1.09 -22.82
CA SER A 12 -2.57 -0.97 -22.96
C SER A 12 -1.97 -1.69 -24.20
N PRO A 13 -0.63 -1.70 -24.34
CA PRO A 13 0.06 -2.99 -24.21
C PRO A 13 1.41 -2.95 -23.45
N GLU A 14 1.73 -4.09 -22.84
CA GLU A 14 2.88 -4.39 -21.96
C GLU A 14 4.26 -4.42 -22.67
N ARG A 15 5.33 -4.12 -21.90
CA ARG A 15 6.62 -4.85 -22.00
C ARG A 15 7.52 -4.73 -20.74
N ASN A 16 7.32 -5.67 -19.80
CA ASN A 16 8.29 -6.48 -19.03
C ASN A 16 9.67 -5.92 -18.58
N GLN A 17 9.89 -5.82 -17.25
CA GLN A 17 10.70 -6.77 -16.43
C GLN A 17 10.89 -6.22 -14.99
N SER A 18 10.24 -6.87 -14.01
CA SER A 18 10.52 -6.71 -12.57
C SER A 18 10.64 -8.08 -11.89
N PRO A 19 11.49 -8.25 -10.86
CA PRO A 19 11.78 -9.56 -10.30
C PRO A 19 10.72 -9.99 -9.28
N ARG A 20 10.04 -11.11 -9.59
CA ARG A 20 9.33 -12.07 -8.71
C ARG A 20 8.98 -11.57 -7.29
N GLY A 21 7.81 -10.95 -7.18
CA GLY A 21 6.95 -10.95 -6.02
C GLY A 21 5.52 -10.95 -6.56
N LEU A 22 4.75 -12.00 -6.29
CA LEU A 22 3.37 -12.14 -6.76
C LEU A 22 2.51 -11.03 -6.12
N ASP A 23 1.85 -10.21 -6.95
CA ASP A 23 0.75 -9.34 -6.51
C ASP A 23 -0.44 -10.22 -6.10
N PRO A 24 -0.99 -10.08 -4.87
CA PRO A 24 -2.08 -10.94 -4.38
C PRO A 24 -3.43 -10.68 -5.07
N HIS A 25 -3.56 -9.64 -5.88
CA HIS A 25 -4.78 -9.38 -6.65
C HIS A 25 -4.86 -10.15 -7.99
N PHE A 26 -3.77 -10.74 -8.46
CA PHE A 26 -3.73 -11.51 -9.71
C PHE A 26 -3.80 -13.03 -9.49
N SER A 27 -4.80 -13.50 -8.74
CA SER A 27 -5.18 -14.93 -8.74
C SER A 27 -6.63 -15.20 -8.29
N ARG A 28 -7.57 -14.25 -8.45
CA ARG A 28 -9.00 -14.53 -8.27
C ARG A 28 -9.68 -14.89 -9.59
N THR A 29 -9.42 -14.14 -10.66
CA THR A 29 -10.02 -14.36 -11.98
C THR A 29 -9.51 -15.61 -12.69
N LEU A 30 -8.22 -15.94 -12.56
CA LEU A 30 -7.65 -17.13 -13.20
C LEU A 30 -8.08 -18.44 -12.49
N PHE A 31 -8.27 -18.41 -11.17
CA PHE A 31 -8.78 -19.54 -10.39
C PHE A 31 -10.29 -19.75 -10.62
N LEU A 32 -11.06 -18.66 -10.72
CA LEU A 32 -12.47 -18.71 -11.12
C LEU A 32 -12.68 -19.22 -12.56
N LEU A 33 -11.76 -18.92 -13.50
CA LEU A 33 -11.83 -19.42 -14.87
C LEU A 33 -11.54 -20.93 -14.98
N LEU A 34 -10.70 -21.49 -14.10
CA LEU A 34 -10.46 -22.94 -14.03
C LEU A 34 -11.67 -23.75 -13.52
N LEU A 35 -12.57 -23.12 -12.77
CA LEU A 35 -13.80 -23.74 -12.26
C LEU A 35 -14.87 -23.98 -13.35
N ILE A 36 -14.78 -23.33 -14.52
CA ILE A 36 -15.76 -23.49 -15.60
C ILE A 36 -15.41 -24.67 -16.52
N VAL A 37 -14.13 -25.07 -16.60
CA VAL A 37 -13.68 -26.03 -17.64
C VAL A 37 -13.44 -27.45 -17.11
N ALA A 38 -13.25 -27.64 -15.79
CA ALA A 38 -12.91 -28.95 -15.23
C ALA A 38 -14.07 -29.95 -14.96
N PRO A 39 -15.36 -29.59 -14.75
CA PRO A 39 -16.33 -30.58 -14.27
C PRO A 39 -16.96 -31.48 -15.35
N LEU A 40 -16.58 -31.38 -16.63
CA LEU A 40 -17.17 -32.23 -17.67
C LEU A 40 -16.62 -33.67 -17.70
N ALA A 41 -15.64 -34.02 -16.85
CA ALA A 41 -14.96 -35.33 -16.95
C ALA A 41 -15.48 -36.42 -15.99
N GLN A 42 -16.31 -36.15 -14.96
CA GLN A 42 -16.63 -37.17 -13.94
C GLN A 42 -18.08 -37.26 -13.44
N GLY A 43 -19.04 -36.48 -13.96
CA GLY A 43 -20.46 -36.71 -13.63
C GLY A 43 -20.83 -36.57 -12.14
N VAL A 44 -19.96 -36.00 -11.31
CA VAL A 44 -20.23 -35.65 -9.92
C VAL A 44 -20.69 -34.20 -9.90
N THR A 45 -21.97 -33.97 -9.61
CA THR A 45 -22.44 -32.63 -9.26
C THR A 45 -21.75 -32.21 -7.96
N PRO A 46 -21.02 -31.08 -7.92
CA PRO A 46 -20.43 -30.59 -6.68
C PRO A 46 -21.54 -30.37 -5.64
N ASP A 47 -21.36 -30.89 -4.43
CA ASP A 47 -22.26 -30.59 -3.33
C ASP A 47 -22.13 -29.09 -3.01
N PRO A 48 -23.18 -28.28 -3.23
CA PRO A 48 -23.12 -26.84 -2.99
C PRO A 48 -22.96 -26.52 -1.49
N GLU A 49 -23.25 -27.47 -0.58
CA GLU A 49 -23.04 -27.30 0.85
C GLU A 49 -21.64 -27.70 1.32
N ALA A 50 -20.78 -28.23 0.44
CA ALA A 50 -19.43 -28.65 0.78
C ALA A 50 -18.38 -27.60 0.39
N CYS A 51 -17.32 -27.47 1.21
CA CYS A 51 -16.16 -26.68 0.82
C CYS A 51 -15.44 -27.32 -0.37
N GLN A 52 -14.85 -26.49 -1.23
CA GLN A 52 -14.07 -26.95 -2.37
C GLN A 52 -12.69 -27.41 -1.89
N VAL A 53 -12.32 -28.64 -2.25
CA VAL A 53 -11.02 -29.24 -1.89
C VAL A 53 -10.25 -29.53 -3.17
N PHE A 54 -9.05 -28.97 -3.29
CA PHE A 54 -8.09 -29.25 -4.35
C PHE A 54 -6.88 -29.98 -3.77
N GLN A 55 -6.58 -31.17 -4.30
CA GLN A 55 -5.46 -31.98 -3.85
C GLN A 55 -4.28 -31.85 -4.81
N SER A 56 -3.07 -31.77 -4.25
CA SER A 56 -1.80 -31.75 -4.98
C SER A 56 -0.76 -32.62 -4.27
N ASP A 57 0.36 -32.90 -4.94
CA ASP A 57 1.50 -33.61 -4.33
C ASP A 57 2.06 -32.88 -3.10
N ASN A 58 1.82 -31.56 -2.99
CA ASN A 58 2.30 -30.72 -1.90
C ASN A 58 1.29 -30.60 -0.74
N GLY A 59 0.09 -31.15 -0.88
CA GLY A 59 -0.99 -31.09 0.12
C GLY A 59 -2.31 -30.53 -0.43
N SER A 60 -3.28 -30.43 0.47
CA SER A 60 -4.66 -30.03 0.17
C SER A 60 -4.87 -28.52 0.31
N SER A 61 -5.60 -27.92 -0.63
CA SER A 61 -6.06 -26.53 -0.60
C SER A 61 -7.58 -26.49 -0.47
N ILE A 62 -8.08 -25.79 0.55
CA ILE A 62 -9.49 -25.81 0.93
C ILE A 62 -10.06 -24.41 0.87
N ASN A 63 -11.14 -24.25 0.11
CA ASN A 63 -11.87 -22.99 -0.03
C ASN A 63 -13.31 -23.19 0.46
N CYS A 64 -13.66 -22.48 1.53
CA CYS A 64 -14.98 -22.44 2.08
C CYS A 64 -15.56 -21.04 1.87
N HIS A 65 -16.74 -20.98 1.25
CA HIS A 65 -17.57 -19.77 1.15
C HIS A 65 -19.05 -20.20 1.16
N PRO A 66 -19.99 -19.32 1.57
CA PRO A 66 -21.41 -19.63 1.46
C PRO A 66 -21.80 -20.04 0.03
N PRO A 67 -22.73 -21.00 -0.14
CA PRO A 67 -23.58 -21.62 0.89
C PRO A 67 -22.95 -22.85 1.59
N ALA A 68 -21.66 -23.13 1.40
CA ALA A 68 -20.99 -24.26 2.05
C ALA A 68 -21.08 -24.17 3.59
N LYS A 69 -20.94 -25.30 4.30
CA LYS A 69 -20.76 -25.31 5.76
C LYS A 69 -19.29 -25.54 6.07
N VAL A 70 -18.76 -24.78 7.04
CA VAL A 70 -17.38 -24.98 7.51
C VAL A 70 -17.31 -26.34 8.23
N PRO A 71 -16.46 -27.28 7.79
CA PRO A 71 -16.35 -28.57 8.42
C PRO A 71 -15.68 -28.43 9.80
N GLN A 72 -15.97 -29.36 10.70
CA GLN A 72 -15.34 -29.39 12.02
C GLN A 72 -13.85 -29.77 11.94
N TYR A 73 -13.47 -30.56 10.93
CA TYR A 73 -12.12 -31.07 10.75
C TYR A 73 -11.67 -30.91 9.30
N PHE A 74 -10.40 -30.63 9.13
CA PHE A 74 -9.74 -30.53 7.82
C PHE A 74 -8.73 -31.67 7.63
N PRO A 75 -8.49 -32.12 6.40
CA PRO A 75 -7.41 -33.06 6.06
C PRO A 75 -6.05 -32.64 6.64
N ALA A 76 -5.30 -33.59 7.22
CA ALA A 76 -4.05 -33.28 7.92
C ALA A 76 -2.92 -32.73 7.02
N ASP A 77 -3.03 -32.95 5.71
CA ASP A 77 -2.15 -32.44 4.67
C ASP A 77 -2.57 -31.05 4.15
N THR A 78 -3.51 -30.36 4.82
CA THR A 78 -3.96 -29.02 4.42
C THR A 78 -2.79 -28.03 4.49
N ILE A 79 -2.51 -27.36 3.37
CA ILE A 79 -1.48 -26.32 3.23
C ILE A 79 -2.09 -24.92 3.00
N TYR A 80 -3.32 -24.86 2.53
CA TYR A 80 -4.06 -23.63 2.26
C TYR A 80 -5.48 -23.79 2.78
N LEU A 81 -5.94 -22.85 3.59
CA LEU A 81 -7.31 -22.80 4.11
C LEU A 81 -7.88 -21.39 3.95
N SER A 82 -8.99 -21.29 3.22
CA SER A 82 -9.80 -20.07 3.13
C SER A 82 -11.19 -20.33 3.71
N VAL A 83 -11.61 -19.50 4.67
CA VAL A 83 -12.94 -19.50 5.29
C VAL A 83 -13.44 -18.06 5.33
N GLU A 84 -14.16 -17.66 4.28
CA GLU A 84 -14.51 -16.25 4.04
C GLU A 84 -16.03 -16.06 3.89
N PHE A 85 -16.53 -14.87 4.20
CA PHE A 85 -17.94 -14.47 4.01
C PHE A 85 -18.97 -15.24 4.86
N PHE A 86 -18.55 -15.86 5.97
CA PHE A 86 -19.44 -16.62 6.85
C PHE A 86 -20.07 -15.78 7.98
N ASN A 87 -19.72 -14.50 8.07
CA ASN A 87 -20.13 -13.61 9.17
C ASN A 87 -19.77 -14.20 10.55
N LEU A 88 -18.64 -14.91 10.64
CA LEU A 88 -18.17 -15.52 11.88
C LEU A 88 -17.71 -14.42 12.83
N THR A 89 -18.25 -14.39 14.04
CA THR A 89 -17.80 -13.45 15.09
C THR A 89 -16.65 -14.00 15.93
N GLN A 90 -16.53 -15.32 15.96
CA GLN A 90 -15.45 -16.05 16.62
C GLN A 90 -15.13 -17.33 15.84
N LEU A 91 -13.91 -17.84 16.02
CA LEU A 91 -13.50 -19.17 15.58
C LEU A 91 -13.37 -20.09 16.79
N PRO A 92 -13.80 -21.36 16.70
CA PRO A 92 -13.48 -22.36 17.71
C PRO A 92 -11.96 -22.43 17.97
N PRO A 93 -11.51 -22.52 19.24
CA PRO A 93 -10.08 -22.55 19.57
C PRO A 93 -9.30 -23.71 18.93
N ASP A 94 -10.01 -24.78 18.56
CA ASP A 94 -9.50 -26.02 17.97
C ASP A 94 -9.64 -26.08 16.44
N THR A 95 -10.11 -25.01 15.78
CA THR A 95 -10.31 -24.98 14.31
C THR A 95 -9.05 -25.37 13.52
N LEU A 96 -7.86 -24.99 14.00
CA LEU A 96 -6.59 -25.28 13.32
C LEU A 96 -5.91 -26.57 13.83
N GLN A 97 -6.57 -27.33 14.72
CA GLN A 97 -6.01 -28.55 15.25
C GLN A 97 -5.95 -29.63 14.17
N GLY A 98 -4.82 -30.35 14.09
CA GLY A 98 -4.64 -31.47 13.16
C GLY A 98 -4.16 -31.09 11.75
N ILE A 99 -3.91 -29.80 11.47
CA ILE A 99 -3.38 -29.31 10.17
C ILE A 99 -2.01 -28.63 10.30
N PRO A 100 -0.97 -29.32 10.82
CA PRO A 100 0.30 -28.71 11.18
C PRO A 100 1.11 -28.14 10.00
N ASN A 101 0.75 -28.51 8.77
CA ASN A 101 1.42 -28.10 7.54
C ASN A 101 0.81 -26.84 6.92
N LEU A 102 -0.20 -26.23 7.56
CA LEU A 102 -0.87 -25.05 7.03
C LEU A 102 0.14 -23.91 6.79
N GLN A 103 0.15 -23.38 5.57
CA GLN A 103 1.04 -22.31 5.13
C GLN A 103 0.27 -21.01 4.90
N GLU A 104 -0.98 -21.10 4.46
CA GLU A 104 -1.82 -19.92 4.22
C GLU A 104 -3.19 -20.09 4.88
N LEU A 105 -3.56 -19.07 5.66
CA LEU A 105 -4.86 -18.99 6.32
C LEU A 105 -5.54 -17.68 5.95
N HIS A 106 -6.66 -17.77 5.26
CA HIS A 106 -7.47 -16.64 4.83
C HIS A 106 -8.81 -16.68 5.57
N LEU A 107 -9.06 -15.65 6.37
CA LEU A 107 -10.26 -15.48 7.20
C LEU A 107 -10.95 -14.15 6.88
N SER A 108 -10.75 -13.65 5.67
CA SER A 108 -11.22 -12.33 5.27
C SER A 108 -12.74 -12.25 5.21
N SER A 109 -13.27 -11.04 5.33
CA SER A 109 -14.71 -10.77 5.18
C SER A 109 -15.58 -11.61 6.13
N ASN A 110 -15.19 -11.69 7.39
CA ASN A 110 -16.00 -12.24 8.48
C ASN A 110 -16.36 -11.10 9.46
N GLY A 111 -16.82 -11.45 10.66
CA GLY A 111 -17.12 -10.50 11.73
C GLY A 111 -16.24 -10.70 12.96
N LEU A 112 -15.02 -11.24 12.82
CA LEU A 112 -14.22 -11.70 13.95
C LEU A 112 -13.89 -10.54 14.89
N GLU A 113 -14.35 -10.61 16.13
CA GLU A 113 -14.15 -9.56 17.13
C GLU A 113 -12.86 -9.77 17.94
N SER A 114 -12.44 -11.03 18.08
CA SER A 114 -11.23 -11.40 18.81
C SER A 114 -10.66 -12.74 18.34
N LEU A 115 -9.38 -12.97 18.66
CA LEU A 115 -8.70 -14.25 18.51
C LEU A 115 -8.21 -14.72 19.87
N SER A 116 -8.06 -16.03 20.04
CA SER A 116 -7.38 -16.61 21.20
C SER A 116 -5.86 -16.50 21.05
N ALA A 117 -5.13 -16.26 22.16
CA ALA A 117 -3.66 -16.20 22.15
C ALA A 117 -3.00 -17.48 21.62
N ASN A 118 -3.70 -18.62 21.74
CA ASN A 118 -3.20 -19.92 21.34
C ASN A 118 -3.65 -20.36 19.93
N PHE A 119 -4.40 -19.51 19.22
CA PHE A 119 -5.05 -19.85 17.96
C PHE A 119 -4.05 -20.38 16.91
N LEU A 120 -2.87 -19.77 16.81
CA LEU A 120 -1.87 -20.12 15.80
C LEU A 120 -0.85 -21.19 16.25
N LEU A 121 -0.92 -21.66 17.51
CA LEU A 121 0.02 -22.67 18.01
C LEU A 121 0.04 -23.98 17.21
N PRO A 122 -1.10 -24.50 16.70
CA PRO A 122 -1.11 -25.73 15.92
C PRO A 122 -0.45 -25.61 14.53
N VAL A 123 -0.23 -24.39 14.02
CA VAL A 123 0.20 -24.12 12.64
C VAL A 123 1.52 -23.34 12.57
N PRO A 124 2.64 -23.91 13.07
CA PRO A 124 3.92 -23.20 13.16
C PRO A 124 4.56 -22.88 11.80
N GLN A 125 4.09 -23.52 10.72
CA GLN A 125 4.57 -23.29 9.35
C GLN A 125 3.81 -22.18 8.61
N LEU A 126 2.88 -21.49 9.29
CA LEU A 126 2.07 -20.45 8.68
C LEU A 126 2.94 -19.32 8.14
N LYS A 127 2.75 -19.01 6.87
CA LYS A 127 3.46 -18.01 6.08
C LYS A 127 2.61 -16.77 5.79
N VAL A 128 1.32 -16.97 5.55
CA VAL A 128 0.34 -15.94 5.24
C VAL A 128 -0.84 -16.05 6.20
N LEU A 129 -1.18 -14.93 6.85
CA LEU A 129 -2.40 -14.78 7.60
C LEU A 129 -3.14 -13.54 7.10
N ASP A 130 -4.33 -13.75 6.54
CA ASP A 130 -5.23 -12.69 6.10
C ASP A 130 -6.47 -12.62 6.99
N LEU A 131 -6.61 -11.50 7.70
CA LEU A 131 -7.72 -11.15 8.58
C LEU A 131 -8.47 -9.90 8.07
N THR A 132 -8.34 -9.58 6.77
CA THR A 132 -8.95 -8.40 6.15
C THR A 132 -10.45 -8.33 6.40
N HIS A 133 -10.98 -7.15 6.65
CA HIS A 133 -12.42 -6.92 6.76
C HIS A 133 -13.06 -7.80 7.85
N ASN A 134 -12.64 -7.56 9.09
CA ASN A 134 -13.17 -8.18 10.31
C ASN A 134 -13.49 -7.08 11.35
N ALA A 135 -13.88 -7.46 12.57
CA ALA A 135 -14.24 -6.54 13.64
C ALA A 135 -13.18 -6.50 14.77
N LEU A 136 -11.91 -6.80 14.46
CA LEU A 136 -10.87 -6.89 15.48
C LEU A 136 -10.56 -5.50 16.02
N THR A 137 -10.74 -5.32 17.33
CA THR A 137 -10.35 -4.10 18.06
C THR A 137 -8.96 -4.23 18.69
N ARG A 138 -8.50 -5.46 18.91
CA ARG A 138 -7.18 -5.78 19.45
C ARG A 138 -6.71 -7.18 19.08
N LEU A 139 -5.41 -7.43 19.26
CA LEU A 139 -4.83 -8.77 19.23
C LEU A 139 -4.42 -9.21 20.64
N PRO A 140 -4.59 -10.49 21.00
CA PRO A 140 -4.14 -10.99 22.29
C PRO A 140 -2.60 -11.05 22.34
N PRO A 141 -1.97 -10.71 23.48
CA PRO A 141 -0.53 -10.92 23.67
C PRO A 141 -0.16 -12.39 23.46
N GLY A 142 0.94 -12.63 22.73
CA GLY A 142 1.46 -13.98 22.51
C GLY A 142 0.89 -14.71 21.28
N LEU A 143 -0.08 -14.12 20.56
CA LEU A 143 -0.67 -14.72 19.36
C LEU A 143 0.37 -15.27 18.36
N PHE A 144 1.48 -14.54 18.19
CA PHE A 144 2.51 -14.84 17.20
C PHE A 144 3.81 -15.43 17.77
N TRP A 145 3.85 -15.86 19.04
CA TRP A 145 5.08 -16.40 19.65
C TRP A 145 5.67 -17.59 18.90
N GLY A 146 4.81 -18.43 18.30
CA GLY A 146 5.21 -19.58 17.49
C GLY A 146 5.32 -19.31 15.98
N SER A 147 5.01 -18.09 15.51
CA SER A 147 4.80 -17.78 14.09
C SER A 147 6.05 -17.25 13.39
N ALA A 148 7.21 -17.87 13.63
CA ALA A 148 8.49 -17.39 13.09
C ALA A 148 8.60 -17.48 11.56
N ALA A 149 7.78 -18.31 10.91
CA ALA A 149 7.73 -18.47 9.46
C ALA A 149 6.81 -17.45 8.75
N LEU A 150 6.00 -16.68 9.51
CA LEU A 150 5.02 -15.76 8.95
C LEU A 150 5.72 -14.61 8.25
N HIS A 151 5.47 -14.48 6.94
CA HIS A 151 6.04 -13.41 6.13
C HIS A 151 5.01 -12.37 5.69
N THR A 152 3.72 -12.71 5.70
CA THR A 152 2.63 -11.79 5.36
C THR A 152 1.57 -11.81 6.46
N LEU A 153 1.30 -10.63 7.02
CA LEU A 153 0.21 -10.41 7.96
C LEU A 153 -0.66 -9.27 7.44
N VAL A 154 -1.93 -9.56 7.18
CA VAL A 154 -2.92 -8.58 6.71
C VAL A 154 -4.00 -8.43 7.78
N LEU A 155 -4.08 -7.22 8.35
CA LEU A 155 -5.06 -6.79 9.34
C LEU A 155 -5.89 -5.60 8.81
N LYS A 156 -5.93 -5.46 7.48
CA LYS A 156 -6.63 -4.41 6.76
C LYS A 156 -8.11 -4.34 7.12
N GLU A 157 -8.68 -3.15 7.16
CA GLU A 157 -10.13 -2.93 7.36
C GLU A 157 -10.66 -3.65 8.63
N ASN A 158 -9.99 -3.41 9.75
CA ASN A 158 -10.45 -3.82 11.08
C ASN A 158 -10.77 -2.57 11.92
N GLN A 159 -10.92 -2.72 13.24
CA GLN A 159 -11.27 -1.64 14.16
C GLN A 159 -10.13 -1.36 15.16
N LEU A 160 -8.87 -1.56 14.75
CA LEU A 160 -7.72 -1.37 15.62
C LEU A 160 -7.52 0.13 15.92
N GLU A 161 -7.49 0.49 17.20
CA GLU A 161 -7.26 1.89 17.65
C GLU A 161 -5.86 2.13 18.21
N VAL A 162 -5.34 1.14 18.95
CA VAL A 162 -4.04 1.22 19.63
C VAL A 162 -3.27 -0.07 19.41
N LEU A 163 -2.01 0.05 18.96
CA LEU A 163 -1.10 -1.08 18.86
C LEU A 163 -0.25 -1.19 20.12
N GLU A 164 -0.02 -2.41 20.58
CA GLU A 164 0.97 -2.70 21.63
C GLU A 164 2.21 -3.35 21.00
N THR A 165 3.41 -2.94 21.42
CA THR A 165 4.68 -3.47 20.88
C THR A 165 4.78 -4.99 20.98
N LEU A 166 4.15 -5.61 21.99
CA LEU A 166 4.19 -7.05 22.22
C LEU A 166 3.31 -7.85 21.26
N TRP A 167 2.37 -7.23 20.54
CA TRP A 167 1.48 -7.96 19.64
C TRP A 167 2.29 -8.67 18.58
N LEU A 168 3.20 -7.96 17.90
CA LEU A 168 3.94 -8.48 16.76
C LEU A 168 5.22 -9.24 17.16
N HIS A 169 5.39 -9.54 18.46
CA HIS A 169 6.56 -10.26 18.95
C HIS A 169 6.57 -11.72 18.46
N GLY A 170 7.68 -12.12 17.82
CA GLY A 170 7.85 -13.46 17.25
C GLY A 170 7.89 -13.49 15.71
N LEU A 171 7.40 -12.44 15.05
CA LEU A 171 7.32 -12.30 13.59
C LEU A 171 8.69 -11.97 12.95
N LYS A 172 9.65 -12.88 13.07
CA LYS A 172 11.05 -12.66 12.64
C LYS A 172 11.24 -12.62 11.12
N ALA A 173 10.36 -13.29 10.37
CA ALA A 173 10.44 -13.38 8.91
C ALA A 173 9.48 -12.44 8.18
N LEU A 174 8.86 -11.48 8.89
CA LEU A 174 7.82 -10.63 8.34
C LEU A 174 8.36 -9.74 7.21
N ARG A 175 7.70 -9.80 6.04
CA ARG A 175 8.04 -9.05 4.82
C ARG A 175 6.94 -8.09 4.41
N HIS A 176 5.69 -8.40 4.73
CA HIS A 176 4.52 -7.59 4.43
C HIS A 176 3.66 -7.48 5.69
N LEU A 177 3.47 -6.24 6.15
CA LEU A 177 2.52 -5.90 7.20
C LEU A 177 1.54 -4.87 6.64
N ASP A 178 0.26 -5.23 6.62
CA ASP A 178 -0.84 -4.34 6.23
C ASP A 178 -1.76 -4.10 7.43
N LEU A 179 -1.82 -2.85 7.87
CA LEU A 179 -2.66 -2.32 8.95
C LEU A 179 -3.61 -1.23 8.42
N SER A 180 -3.78 -1.15 7.10
CA SER A 180 -4.56 -0.10 6.46
C SER A 180 -6.05 -0.16 6.81
N GLY A 181 -6.76 0.98 6.69
CA GLY A 181 -8.21 1.03 6.90
C GLY A 181 -8.64 0.73 8.33
N ASN A 182 -7.80 1.05 9.33
CA ASN A 182 -8.10 0.91 10.75
C ASN A 182 -8.40 2.28 11.39
N HIS A 183 -8.34 2.38 12.71
CA HIS A 183 -8.60 3.61 13.48
C HIS A 183 -7.37 4.06 14.28
N LEU A 184 -6.17 3.72 13.82
CA LEU A 184 -4.92 4.00 14.51
C LEU A 184 -4.65 5.51 14.56
N ARG A 185 -4.44 6.04 15.76
CA ARG A 185 -4.10 7.46 15.98
C ARG A 185 -2.62 7.70 16.24
N THR A 186 -1.96 6.71 16.83
CA THR A 186 -0.54 6.75 17.21
C THR A 186 0.06 5.36 17.06
N LEU A 187 1.38 5.30 16.83
CA LEU A 187 2.14 4.05 16.87
C LEU A 187 3.08 4.06 18.07
N PRO A 188 3.24 2.94 18.80
CA PRO A 188 4.20 2.88 19.88
C PRO A 188 5.65 2.95 19.35
N PRO A 189 6.57 3.63 20.06
CA PRO A 189 7.99 3.60 19.73
C PRO A 189 8.54 2.17 19.67
N GLY A 190 9.49 1.92 18.78
CA GLY A 190 10.09 0.61 18.60
C GLY A 190 9.16 -0.49 18.05
N LEU A 191 7.93 -0.19 17.61
CA LEU A 191 6.98 -1.18 17.04
C LEU A 191 7.63 -2.07 15.98
N LEU A 192 8.45 -1.49 15.11
CA LEU A 192 9.08 -2.17 13.98
C LEU A 192 10.58 -2.43 14.17
N ALA A 193 11.11 -2.24 15.38
CA ALA A 193 12.56 -2.28 15.62
C ALA A 193 13.23 -3.61 15.19
N ASN A 194 12.48 -4.71 15.24
CA ASN A 194 12.98 -6.05 14.95
C ASN A 194 12.63 -6.58 13.54
N PHE A 195 11.90 -5.83 12.71
CA PHE A 195 11.47 -6.32 11.39
C PHE A 195 12.48 -5.99 10.28
N THR A 196 13.67 -6.57 10.39
CA THR A 196 14.79 -6.30 9.46
C THR A 196 14.55 -6.82 8.03
N ASP A 197 13.58 -7.72 7.84
CA ASP A 197 13.19 -8.26 6.54
C ASP A 197 11.93 -7.62 5.94
N LEU A 198 11.32 -6.64 6.62
CA LEU A 198 10.12 -5.96 6.15
C LEU A 198 10.39 -5.22 4.84
N ARG A 199 9.54 -5.44 3.84
CA ARG A 199 9.60 -4.84 2.50
C ARG A 199 8.41 -3.94 2.21
N ILE A 200 7.24 -4.30 2.73
CA ILE A 200 5.99 -3.55 2.53
C ILE A 200 5.40 -3.26 3.90
N LEU A 201 5.20 -1.98 4.18
CA LEU A 201 4.45 -1.49 5.33
C LEU A 201 3.28 -0.66 4.82
N ASP A 202 2.07 -1.10 5.14
CA ASP A 202 0.86 -0.37 4.86
C ASP A 202 0.18 0.12 6.15
N LEU A 203 0.10 1.44 6.28
CA LEU A 203 -0.55 2.18 7.35
C LEU A 203 -1.57 3.17 6.78
N GLY A 204 -1.92 3.06 5.49
CA GLY A 204 -2.85 3.95 4.81
C GLY A 204 -4.24 3.94 5.42
N ASN A 205 -5.02 4.99 5.17
CA ASN A 205 -6.41 5.11 5.60
C ASN A 205 -6.61 4.86 7.12
N ASN A 206 -5.77 5.50 7.94
CA ASN A 206 -5.86 5.50 9.40
C ASN A 206 -6.09 6.94 9.91
N GLN A 207 -5.83 7.21 11.18
CA GLN A 207 -6.02 8.52 11.82
C GLN A 207 -4.70 9.05 12.39
N LEU A 208 -3.55 8.65 11.82
CA LEU A 208 -2.23 8.97 12.34
C LEU A 208 -1.96 10.46 12.21
N GLU A 209 -1.67 11.12 13.32
CA GLU A 209 -1.31 12.55 13.36
C GLU A 209 0.20 12.76 13.33
N THR A 210 0.95 11.82 13.92
CA THR A 210 2.41 11.80 13.96
C THR A 210 2.93 10.37 13.81
N LEU A 211 4.21 10.24 13.46
CA LEU A 211 4.93 8.98 13.39
C LEU A 211 6.12 9.02 14.37
N PRO A 212 6.42 7.92 15.07
CA PRO A 212 7.62 7.84 15.89
C PRO A 212 8.90 8.08 15.04
N PRO A 213 9.85 8.93 15.49
CA PRO A 213 11.08 9.21 14.72
C PRO A 213 11.96 7.97 14.47
N ASP A 214 11.79 6.93 15.27
CA ASP A 214 12.52 5.66 15.17
C ASP A 214 11.75 4.57 14.41
N LEU A 215 10.52 4.83 13.97
CA LEU A 215 9.62 3.85 13.35
C LEU A 215 10.31 3.04 12.24
N LEU A 216 11.08 3.72 11.39
CA LEU A 216 11.72 3.11 10.22
C LEU A 216 13.20 2.77 10.44
N ARG A 217 13.70 2.69 11.69
CA ARG A 217 15.09 2.27 11.94
C ARG A 217 15.31 0.76 11.82
N GLY A 218 14.31 -0.05 12.18
CA GLY A 218 14.34 -1.51 12.08
C GLY A 218 14.20 -2.05 10.64
N PRO A 219 13.19 -1.62 9.85
CA PRO A 219 12.92 -2.18 8.53
C PRO A 219 13.90 -1.65 7.46
N VAL A 220 15.15 -2.09 7.49
CA VAL A 220 16.22 -1.63 6.58
C VAL A 220 16.09 -2.11 5.12
N LYS A 221 15.15 -3.03 4.85
CA LYS A 221 14.84 -3.57 3.52
C LYS A 221 13.52 -3.05 2.95
N LEU A 222 12.96 -1.98 3.52
CA LEU A 222 11.67 -1.46 3.08
C LEU A 222 11.75 -0.97 1.62
N GLU A 223 10.76 -1.36 0.83
CA GLU A 223 10.61 -1.02 -0.59
C GLU A 223 9.35 -0.20 -0.84
N ARG A 224 8.28 -0.42 -0.05
CA ARG A 224 7.00 0.28 -0.15
C ARG A 224 6.53 0.77 1.22
N LEU A 225 6.16 2.03 1.27
CA LEU A 225 5.58 2.67 2.44
C LEU A 225 4.30 3.40 2.05
N HIS A 226 3.19 2.94 2.59
CA HIS A 226 1.86 3.52 2.42
C HIS A 226 1.47 4.26 3.70
N LEU A 227 1.24 5.57 3.58
CA LEU A 227 0.84 6.48 4.64
C LEU A 227 -0.32 7.38 4.20
N GLU A 228 -0.89 7.14 3.02
CA GLU A 228 -1.99 7.90 2.45
C GLU A 228 -3.24 7.89 3.34
N GLY A 229 -4.11 8.89 3.20
CA GLY A 229 -5.40 8.90 3.92
C GLY A 229 -5.25 8.98 5.45
N ASN A 230 -4.20 9.64 5.95
CA ASN A 230 -3.97 9.87 7.37
C ASN A 230 -4.14 11.36 7.73
N ARG A 231 -3.67 11.79 8.91
CA ARG A 231 -3.76 13.17 9.41
C ARG A 231 -2.39 13.79 9.67
N LEU A 232 -1.36 13.31 8.96
CA LEU A 232 0.01 13.76 9.15
C LEU A 232 0.13 15.23 8.75
N ARG A 233 0.75 16.05 9.60
CA ARG A 233 0.95 17.50 9.35
C ARG A 233 2.37 17.88 8.97
N VAL A 234 3.34 17.09 9.43
CA VAL A 234 4.76 17.34 9.21
C VAL A 234 5.43 16.03 8.83
N LEU A 235 6.21 16.06 7.74
CA LEU A 235 7.17 14.99 7.46
C LEU A 235 8.52 15.39 8.08
N GLU A 236 8.78 14.83 9.25
CA GLU A 236 9.94 15.17 10.10
C GLU A 236 11.28 14.78 9.47
N GLU A 237 12.33 15.48 9.91
CA GLU A 237 13.70 15.11 9.58
C GLU A 237 14.03 13.72 10.15
N GLY A 238 14.73 12.90 9.36
CA GLY A 238 15.28 11.64 9.83
C GLY A 238 14.37 10.42 9.70
N LEU A 239 13.04 10.57 9.55
CA LEU A 239 12.12 9.44 9.44
C LEU A 239 12.51 8.49 8.29
N LEU A 240 12.76 9.05 7.11
CA LEU A 240 13.08 8.30 5.88
C LEU A 240 14.59 8.15 5.63
N VAL A 241 15.44 8.73 6.48
CA VAL A 241 16.91 8.64 6.33
C VAL A 241 17.42 7.19 6.35
N PRO A 242 16.90 6.28 7.19
CA PRO A 242 17.33 4.87 7.21
C PRO A 242 16.87 4.04 5.99
N GLN A 243 16.24 4.64 4.98
CA GLN A 243 15.51 3.92 3.93
C GLN A 243 16.12 4.08 2.51
N PRO A 244 17.35 3.58 2.27
CA PRO A 244 18.00 3.71 0.97
C PRO A 244 17.36 2.84 -0.11
N ASN A 245 16.60 1.80 0.25
CA ASN A 245 15.98 0.85 -0.67
C ASN A 245 14.52 1.19 -1.02
N LEU A 246 13.95 2.22 -0.39
CA LEU A 246 12.55 2.59 -0.61
C LEU A 246 12.32 3.02 -2.06
N ARG A 247 11.30 2.44 -2.69
CA ARG A 247 10.96 2.63 -4.10
C ARG A 247 9.63 3.36 -4.27
N TYR A 248 8.67 3.10 -3.38
CA TYR A 248 7.34 3.71 -3.44
C TYR A 248 7.01 4.35 -2.10
N LEU A 249 6.66 5.63 -2.14
CA LEU A 249 6.24 6.41 -0.98
C LEU A 249 4.92 7.11 -1.29
N PHE A 250 3.87 6.71 -0.58
CA PHE A 250 2.54 7.30 -0.70
C PHE A 250 2.23 8.11 0.56
N LEU A 251 2.03 9.41 0.38
CA LEU A 251 1.71 10.39 1.42
C LEU A 251 0.48 11.23 1.05
N ASN A 252 -0.22 10.86 -0.02
CA ASN A 252 -1.40 11.58 -0.49
C ASN A 252 -2.54 11.58 0.53
N ASP A 253 -3.47 12.52 0.38
CA ASP A 253 -4.67 12.60 1.23
C ASP A 253 -4.30 12.69 2.73
N ASN A 254 -3.32 13.52 3.04
CA ASN A 254 -2.89 13.86 4.40
C ASN A 254 -3.12 15.36 4.66
N GLN A 255 -2.58 15.88 5.76
CA GLN A 255 -2.68 17.28 6.15
C GLN A 255 -1.31 17.97 6.15
N LEU A 256 -0.36 17.49 5.32
CA LEU A 256 1.02 17.96 5.36
C LEU A 256 1.07 19.44 5.03
N THR A 257 1.50 20.25 5.99
CA THR A 257 1.81 21.66 5.81
C THR A 257 3.31 21.91 5.66
N MET A 258 4.14 20.93 6.05
CA MET A 258 5.58 21.03 6.03
C MET A 258 6.24 19.68 5.73
N VAL A 259 7.27 19.72 4.88
CA VAL A 259 8.24 18.64 4.69
C VAL A 259 9.61 19.19 5.08
N ALA A 260 10.35 18.50 5.96
CA ALA A 260 11.67 18.93 6.38
C ALA A 260 12.68 18.92 5.21
N ALA A 261 13.63 19.86 5.19
CA ALA A 261 14.56 20.07 4.08
C ALA A 261 15.39 18.84 3.69
N SER A 262 15.68 17.97 4.65
CA SER A 262 16.47 16.75 4.48
C SER A 262 15.63 15.48 4.49
N ALA A 263 14.29 15.58 4.48
CA ALA A 263 13.38 14.44 4.62
C ALA A 263 13.66 13.33 3.59
N PHE A 264 13.98 13.70 2.34
CA PHE A 264 14.22 12.74 1.26
C PHE A 264 15.69 12.35 1.06
N ARG A 265 16.61 12.86 1.88
CA ARG A 265 18.07 12.66 1.69
C ARG A 265 18.49 11.18 1.66
N GLY A 266 17.78 10.33 2.41
CA GLY A 266 18.03 8.89 2.50
C GLY A 266 17.55 8.10 1.28
N LEU A 267 16.61 8.63 0.51
CA LEU A 267 15.92 7.91 -0.57
C LEU A 267 16.81 7.84 -1.82
N LYS A 268 17.53 6.73 -2.02
CA LYS A 268 18.45 6.55 -3.16
C LYS A 268 17.82 5.79 -4.33
N GLN A 269 16.61 5.29 -4.12
CA GLN A 269 16.01 4.25 -4.94
C GLN A 269 14.55 4.53 -5.30
N LEU A 270 14.07 5.73 -5.01
CA LEU A 270 12.68 6.10 -5.18
C LEU A 270 12.29 6.11 -6.66
N ASP A 271 11.27 5.33 -6.98
CA ASP A 271 10.69 5.21 -8.32
C ASP A 271 9.33 5.94 -8.41
N MET A 272 8.62 6.08 -7.28
CA MET A 272 7.31 6.74 -7.19
C MET A 272 7.20 7.54 -5.89
N LEU A 273 6.72 8.79 -6.00
CA LEU A 273 6.37 9.65 -4.86
C LEU A 273 5.00 10.27 -5.06
N ASP A 274 4.09 10.05 -4.11
CA ASP A 274 2.80 10.73 -4.10
C ASP A 274 2.67 11.64 -2.87
N LEU A 275 2.59 12.94 -3.11
CA LEU A 275 2.35 14.00 -2.13
C LEU A 275 1.04 14.75 -2.43
N SER A 276 0.20 14.22 -3.31
CA SER A 276 -1.03 14.89 -3.74
C SER A 276 -2.01 15.10 -2.58
N ASN A 277 -2.98 16.00 -2.76
CA ASN A 277 -4.06 16.25 -1.79
C ASN A 277 -3.55 16.46 -0.35
N ASN A 278 -2.62 17.41 -0.20
CA ASN A 278 -2.08 17.84 1.08
C ASN A 278 -2.28 19.37 1.23
N SER A 279 -1.64 19.97 2.23
CA SER A 279 -1.74 21.42 2.52
C SER A 279 -0.42 22.15 2.31
N LEU A 280 0.43 21.65 1.40
CA LEU A 280 1.72 22.26 1.10
C LEU A 280 1.54 23.55 0.29
N THR A 281 2.04 24.64 0.84
CA THR A 281 2.09 25.94 0.16
C THR A 281 3.44 26.18 -0.50
N SER A 282 4.50 25.61 0.05
CA SER A 282 5.85 25.65 -0.48
C SER A 282 6.66 24.43 0.01
N VAL A 283 7.89 24.31 -0.47
CA VAL A 283 8.85 23.28 -0.03
C VAL A 283 10.21 23.92 0.23
N PRO A 284 10.98 23.41 1.20
CA PRO A 284 12.30 23.93 1.49
C PRO A 284 13.27 23.73 0.32
N LYS A 285 14.16 24.71 0.14
CA LYS A 285 15.26 24.62 -0.82
C LYS A 285 16.09 23.36 -0.60
N GLY A 286 16.36 22.63 -1.68
CA GLY A 286 17.21 21.45 -1.67
C GLY A 286 16.45 20.14 -1.44
N LEU A 287 15.14 20.19 -1.15
CA LEU A 287 14.33 18.99 -0.85
C LEU A 287 14.44 17.93 -1.95
N TRP A 288 14.44 18.37 -3.20
CA TRP A 288 14.41 17.50 -4.39
C TRP A 288 15.79 17.12 -4.91
N THR A 289 16.86 17.69 -4.37
CA THR A 289 18.24 17.49 -4.88
C THR A 289 18.71 16.04 -4.82
N SER A 290 18.11 15.22 -3.96
CA SER A 290 18.39 13.79 -3.88
C SER A 290 17.46 12.91 -4.71
N LEU A 291 16.44 13.48 -5.36
CA LEU A 291 15.39 12.74 -6.08
C LEU A 291 15.40 13.06 -7.57
N GLY A 292 15.07 12.05 -8.39
CA GLY A 292 14.78 12.22 -9.82
C GLY A 292 15.82 13.04 -10.57
N GLN A 293 17.11 12.77 -10.35
CA GLN A 293 18.18 13.50 -11.02
C GLN A 293 18.39 12.88 -12.41
N PRO A 294 18.06 13.58 -13.52
CA PRO A 294 18.17 13.00 -14.86
C PRO A 294 19.61 12.60 -15.16
N GLY A 295 19.82 11.36 -15.62
CA GLY A 295 21.17 10.84 -15.90
C GLY A 295 21.98 10.42 -14.67
N ALA A 296 21.43 10.53 -13.46
CA ALA A 296 22.01 9.85 -12.29
C ALA A 296 21.94 8.32 -12.45
N ALA A 297 22.83 7.61 -11.75
CA ALA A 297 22.92 6.14 -11.83
C ALA A 297 21.59 5.43 -11.51
N ARG A 298 20.70 6.08 -10.76
CA ARG A 298 19.32 5.63 -10.55
C ARG A 298 18.36 6.82 -10.59
N ASP A 299 17.67 6.91 -11.71
CA ASP A 299 16.62 7.89 -11.95
C ASP A 299 15.24 7.31 -11.59
N MET A 300 14.28 8.18 -11.28
CA MET A 300 12.91 7.81 -10.89
C MET A 300 12.17 7.19 -12.07
N LYS A 301 11.63 5.98 -11.92
CA LYS A 301 11.05 5.21 -13.02
C LYS A 301 9.59 5.54 -13.33
N ASP A 302 8.77 5.73 -12.31
CA ASP A 302 7.32 5.80 -12.48
C ASP A 302 6.87 7.26 -12.49
N GLY A 303 7.18 8.00 -11.43
CA GLY A 303 6.96 9.44 -11.43
C GLY A 303 6.62 10.04 -10.08
N PHE A 304 6.00 11.22 -10.13
CA PHE A 304 5.56 11.92 -8.93
C PHE A 304 4.25 12.65 -9.13
N ASP A 305 3.50 12.75 -8.03
CA ASP A 305 2.31 13.58 -7.94
C ASP A 305 2.42 14.56 -6.76
N ILE A 306 2.14 15.83 -7.04
CA ILE A 306 2.11 16.94 -6.09
C ILE A 306 0.84 17.81 -6.29
N SER A 307 -0.14 17.27 -7.00
CA SER A 307 -1.43 17.93 -7.27
C SER A 307 -2.25 18.12 -5.98
N GLY A 308 -3.33 18.90 -6.04
CA GLY A 308 -4.21 19.08 -4.88
C GLY A 308 -3.56 19.76 -3.67
N ASN A 309 -2.46 20.49 -3.85
CA ASN A 309 -1.80 21.29 -2.82
C ASN A 309 -1.94 22.79 -3.11
N PRO A 310 -2.10 23.66 -2.09
CA PRO A 310 -2.30 25.10 -2.26
C PRO A 310 -0.99 25.87 -2.54
N TRP A 311 -0.29 25.53 -3.63
CA TRP A 311 1.02 26.09 -3.97
C TRP A 311 1.00 27.62 -4.08
N ILE A 312 1.95 28.28 -3.40
CA ILE A 312 2.25 29.71 -3.53
C ILE A 312 3.39 29.84 -4.53
N CYS A 313 3.05 30.22 -5.76
CA CYS A 313 3.94 30.32 -6.90
C CYS A 313 4.73 31.63 -6.87
N ASP A 314 5.65 31.76 -5.93
CA ASP A 314 6.59 32.87 -5.83
C ASP A 314 8.05 32.39 -5.99
N GLN A 315 9.00 33.27 -5.69
CA GLN A 315 10.44 33.00 -5.76
C GLN A 315 10.93 31.96 -4.73
N ASN A 316 10.12 31.57 -3.74
CA ASN A 316 10.51 30.53 -2.80
C ASN A 316 10.42 29.13 -3.44
N LEU A 317 9.79 29.00 -4.60
CA LEU A 317 9.71 27.77 -5.38
C LEU A 317 10.84 27.60 -6.40
N ASP A 318 11.83 28.50 -6.49
CA ASP A 318 12.88 28.47 -7.54
C ASP A 318 13.54 27.08 -7.70
N ASP A 319 13.85 26.41 -6.58
CA ASP A 319 14.44 25.07 -6.58
C ASP A 319 13.47 24.00 -7.09
N LEU A 320 12.20 24.10 -6.69
CA LEU A 320 11.13 23.24 -7.20
C LEU A 320 10.89 23.49 -8.70
N TYR A 321 10.89 24.75 -9.15
CA TYR A 321 10.69 25.09 -10.56
C TYR A 321 11.76 24.48 -11.44
N GLN A 322 13.03 24.62 -11.07
CA GLN A 322 14.13 24.00 -11.80
C GLN A 322 13.95 22.47 -11.88
N TRP A 323 13.67 21.85 -10.73
CA TRP A 323 13.47 20.41 -10.66
C TRP A 323 12.25 19.92 -11.48
N LEU A 324 11.15 20.66 -11.47
CA LEU A 324 9.94 20.35 -12.25
C LEU A 324 10.18 20.43 -13.75
N VAL A 325 10.93 21.42 -14.23
CA VAL A 325 11.28 21.54 -15.65
C VAL A 325 12.12 20.35 -16.09
N ASP A 326 13.09 19.95 -15.27
CA ASP A 326 13.98 18.81 -15.54
C ASP A 326 13.26 17.45 -15.48
N ASN A 327 12.19 17.35 -14.67
CA ASN A 327 11.43 16.11 -14.44
C ASN A 327 10.01 16.12 -15.03
N LYS A 328 9.70 17.09 -15.89
CA LYS A 328 8.34 17.33 -16.41
C LYS A 328 7.67 16.07 -16.95
N ASP A 329 8.43 15.17 -17.58
CA ASP A 329 7.90 13.97 -18.25
C ASP A 329 7.39 12.90 -17.27
N LYS A 330 7.73 13.03 -15.99
CA LYS A 330 7.37 12.10 -14.91
C LYS A 330 6.29 12.63 -13.98
N MET A 331 5.83 13.85 -14.23
CA MET A 331 4.80 14.48 -13.43
C MET A 331 3.42 13.95 -13.82
N PHE A 332 2.70 13.39 -12.85
CA PHE A 332 1.28 13.06 -12.98
C PHE A 332 0.40 14.31 -12.81
N PHE A 333 -0.83 14.26 -13.33
CA PHE A 333 -1.86 15.30 -13.16
C PHE A 333 -1.38 16.74 -13.43
N ARG A 334 -0.52 16.93 -14.44
CA ARG A 334 0.12 18.23 -14.78
C ARG A 334 -0.88 19.38 -14.90
N ASN A 335 -2.06 19.11 -15.46
CA ASN A 335 -3.11 20.11 -15.70
C ASN A 335 -3.96 20.41 -14.46
N ASN A 336 -3.78 19.65 -13.37
CA ASN A 336 -4.50 19.80 -12.10
C ASN A 336 -3.58 20.26 -10.96
N THR A 337 -2.26 20.37 -11.19
CA THR A 337 -1.32 20.95 -10.23
C THR A 337 -1.22 22.46 -10.45
N CYS A 338 -1.82 23.22 -9.53
CA CYS A 338 -2.11 24.64 -9.74
C CYS A 338 -1.45 25.55 -8.73
N CYS A 339 -1.14 26.76 -9.18
CA CYS A 339 -0.86 27.89 -8.31
C CYS A 339 -2.16 28.37 -7.66
N THR A 340 -2.15 28.52 -6.34
CA THR A 340 -3.27 29.11 -5.57
C THR A 340 -3.02 30.58 -5.29
N GLU A 341 -1.75 30.94 -5.07
CA GLU A 341 -1.26 32.31 -4.89
C GLU A 341 0.05 32.50 -5.67
N PRO A 342 0.52 33.75 -5.89
CA PRO A 342 -0.21 35.00 -5.66
C PRO A 342 -1.40 35.14 -6.63
N THR A 343 -2.31 36.08 -6.39
CA THR A 343 -3.52 36.32 -7.22
C THR A 343 -3.21 36.40 -8.72
N ALA A 344 -2.06 36.94 -9.12
CA ALA A 344 -1.64 37.04 -10.52
C ALA A 344 -1.34 35.68 -11.20
N MET A 345 -1.00 34.66 -10.42
CA MET A 345 -0.71 33.30 -10.91
C MET A 345 -1.82 32.31 -10.57
N LYS A 346 -2.86 32.73 -9.84
CA LYS A 346 -3.93 31.85 -9.37
C LYS A 346 -4.61 31.15 -10.56
N GLY A 347 -4.67 29.82 -10.50
CA GLY A 347 -5.26 28.98 -11.54
C GLY A 347 -4.33 28.70 -12.72
N GLN A 348 -3.11 29.25 -12.74
CA GLN A 348 -2.06 28.83 -13.65
C GLN A 348 -1.53 27.45 -13.24
N THR A 349 -1.15 26.61 -14.21
CA THR A 349 -0.47 25.35 -13.88
C THR A 349 0.92 25.62 -13.29
N LEU A 350 1.29 24.88 -12.26
CA LEU A 350 2.58 25.02 -11.58
C LEU A 350 3.75 24.80 -12.54
N LEU A 351 3.60 23.87 -13.49
CA LEU A 351 4.61 23.61 -14.51
C LEU A 351 4.77 24.77 -15.50
N ALA A 352 3.69 25.46 -15.89
CA ALA A 352 3.78 26.65 -16.74
C ALA A 352 4.46 27.83 -16.02
N ALA A 353 4.14 28.01 -14.73
CA ALA A 353 4.84 28.98 -13.88
C ALA A 353 6.35 28.66 -13.80
N ALA A 354 6.70 27.38 -13.60
CA ALA A 354 8.08 26.91 -13.57
C ALA A 354 8.83 27.19 -14.89
N MET A 355 8.24 26.84 -16.04
CA MET A 355 8.85 27.07 -17.35
C MET A 355 9.00 28.56 -17.69
N SER A 356 8.11 29.41 -17.19
CA SER A 356 8.22 30.87 -17.38
C SER A 356 9.32 31.48 -16.51
N HIS A 357 9.52 30.92 -15.31
CA HIS A 357 10.55 31.33 -14.38
C HIS A 357 11.95 30.89 -14.84
N VAL A 358 12.09 29.62 -15.24
CA VAL A 358 13.33 29.05 -15.77
C VAL A 358 13.52 29.57 -17.20
N LYS A 359 14.17 30.73 -17.36
CA LYS A 359 14.50 31.29 -18.69
C LYS A 359 15.17 30.21 -19.55
N PRO A 360 14.82 30.07 -20.84
CA PRO A 360 15.49 29.13 -21.70
C PRO A 360 16.99 29.47 -21.75
N THR A 361 17.82 28.50 -21.38
CA THR A 361 19.20 28.47 -21.84
C THR A 361 19.16 28.52 -23.37
N ALA A 362 19.88 29.47 -23.95
CA ALA A 362 19.87 29.71 -25.39
C ALA A 362 20.10 28.40 -26.17
N GLY A 363 19.07 27.95 -26.90
CA GLY A 363 19.19 26.84 -27.87
C GLY A 363 18.18 25.70 -27.77
N VAL A 364 17.21 25.70 -26.84
CA VAL A 364 16.15 24.68 -26.82
C VAL A 364 14.90 25.23 -27.49
N GLU A 365 14.66 24.85 -28.75
CA GLU A 365 13.35 24.98 -29.37
C GLU A 365 12.33 24.15 -28.59
N MET A 366 11.35 24.83 -27.99
CA MET A 366 10.21 24.20 -27.33
C MET A 366 9.32 23.55 -28.39
N GLY A 367 9.58 22.27 -28.66
CA GLY A 367 8.75 21.44 -29.52
C GLY A 367 7.28 21.48 -29.07
N GLY A 368 6.40 21.84 -30.01
CA GLY A 368 4.99 22.07 -29.79
C GLY A 368 4.25 20.84 -29.29
N ASN A 369 3.94 20.84 -27.99
CA ASN A 369 2.67 20.36 -27.48
C ASN A 369 2.17 21.42 -26.51
N SER A 370 0.99 21.97 -26.81
CA SER A 370 0.33 23.01 -26.01
C SER A 370 0.13 22.52 -24.58
N LEU A 371 1.06 22.85 -23.67
CA LEU A 371 0.83 22.70 -22.23
C LEU A 371 -0.34 23.60 -21.85
N ALA A 372 -1.25 23.09 -21.03
CA ALA A 372 -2.33 23.93 -20.52
C ALA A 372 -1.70 25.00 -19.62
N GLU A 373 -1.76 26.26 -20.05
CA GLU A 373 -1.33 27.39 -19.23
C GLU A 373 -2.21 27.52 -17.98
N HIS A 374 -3.47 27.13 -18.09
CA HIS A 374 -4.47 27.21 -17.04
C HIS A 374 -4.92 25.82 -16.59
N CYS A 375 -5.22 25.71 -15.31
CA CYS A 375 -5.69 24.46 -14.72
C CYS A 375 -7.08 24.07 -15.22
N THR A 376 -7.24 22.77 -15.46
CA THR A 376 -8.57 22.19 -15.68
C THR A 376 -9.33 22.13 -14.37
N PRO A 377 -10.57 22.66 -14.29
CA PRO A 377 -11.40 22.48 -13.12
C PRO A 377 -11.53 20.98 -12.83
N LEU A 378 -11.22 20.57 -11.60
CA LEU A 378 -11.61 19.24 -11.14
C LEU A 378 -13.15 19.24 -11.16
N GLY A 379 -13.75 18.40 -12.00
CA GLY A 379 -15.20 18.28 -12.08
C GLY A 379 -15.77 17.89 -10.71
N ASN A 380 -16.79 18.62 -10.26
CA ASN A 380 -17.54 18.35 -9.03
C ASN A 380 -18.21 16.97 -9.05
#